data_AF-A0A932T890-F1
#
_entry.id   AF-A0A932T890-F1
#
_cell.length_a   1.000
_cell.length_b   1.000
_cell.length_c   1.000
_cell.angle_alpha   90.00
_cell.angle_beta   90.00
_cell.angle_gamma   90.00
#
_symmetry.space_group_name_H-M   'P 1'
#
loop_
_entity.id
_entity.type
_entity.pdbx_description
1 polymer ?
#
loop_
_entity_poly.entity_id
_entity_poly.type
_entity_poly.pdbx_seq_one_letter_code
_entity_poly.pdbx_strand_id
1 'polypeptide(L)'
;MYILAFVAMFSSELAFYLLIAQTGITEVFNSDFIILTPLAIGGIVGSLSIFYFKNLSLSIFARSSILFGIQIILSLNYPYYNMFELFIFGFSVGALAPLLVYQAKNVPFLFIAISLAIS
;
A
#
# COMPACT_ATOMS: atom_id res chain seq x y z
N MET A 1 -1.02 -10.50 18.88
CA MET A 1 -2.11 -11.37 18.39
C MET A 1 -2.73 -10.82 17.09
N TYR A 2 -1.90 -10.51 16.07
CA TYR A 2 -2.38 -10.04 14.76
C TYR A 2 -1.53 -10.57 13.59
N ILE A 3 -0.91 -11.74 13.76
CA ILE A 3 0.10 -12.27 12.83
C ILE A 3 -0.51 -12.57 11.45
N LEU A 4 -1.70 -13.20 11.41
CA LEU A 4 -2.42 -13.45 10.17
C LEU A 4 -2.79 -12.16 9.44
N ALA A 5 -3.24 -11.14 10.18
CA ALA A 5 -3.56 -9.84 9.61
C ALA A 5 -2.32 -9.15 9.03
N PHE A 6 -1.17 -9.25 9.70
CA PHE A 6 0.10 -8.78 9.16
C PHE A 6 0.48 -9.51 7.87
N VAL A 7 0.38 -10.85 7.84
CA VAL A 7 0.69 -11.64 6.63
C VAL A 7 -0.18 -11.21 5.46
N ALA A 8 -1.49 -11.01 5.68
CA ALA A 8 -2.42 -10.56 4.65
C ALA A 8 -2.09 -9.14 4.15
N MET A 9 -1.83 -8.19 5.05
CA MET A 9 -1.48 -6.82 4.66
C MET A 9 -0.14 -6.78 3.92
N PHE A 10 0.86 -7.51 4.39
CA PHE A 10 2.21 -7.51 3.81
C PHE A 10 2.26 -8.17 2.45
N SER A 11 1.59 -9.32 2.28
CA SER A 11 1.47 -9.98 0.98
C SER A 11 0.70 -9.12 -0.02
N SER A 12 -0.43 -8.55 0.38
CA SER A 12 -1.23 -7.71 -0.50
C SER A 12 -0.54 -6.41 -0.89
N GLU A 13 0.24 -5.79 0.01
CA GLU A 13 1.01 -4.58 -0.31
C GLU A 13 2.01 -4.86 -1.45
N LEU A 14 2.72 -5.99 -1.36
CA LEU A 14 3.63 -6.43 -2.42
C LEU A 14 2.89 -6.71 -3.74
N ALA A 15 1.72 -7.36 -3.67
CA ALA A 15 0.88 -7.58 -4.85
C ALA A 15 0.40 -6.26 -5.47
N PHE A 16 0.05 -5.25 -4.67
CA PHE A 16 -0.32 -3.93 -5.18
C PHE A 16 0.87 -3.20 -5.82
N TYR A 17 2.09 -3.35 -5.29
CA TYR A 17 3.29 -2.85 -5.97
C TYR A 17 3.49 -3.49 -7.34
N LEU A 18 3.23 -4.79 -7.49
CA LEU A 18 3.30 -5.48 -8.79
C LEU A 18 2.20 -5.01 -9.75
N LEU A 19 0.97 -4.84 -9.23
CA LEU A 19 -0.17 -4.29 -9.98
C LEU A 19 0.12 -2.87 -10.50
N ILE A 20 0.87 -2.07 -9.74
CA ILE A 20 1.35 -0.76 -10.19
C ILE A 20 2.47 -0.92 -11.24
N ALA A 21 3.51 -1.70 -10.94
CA ALA A 21 4.79 -1.63 -11.64
C ALA A 21 4.89 -2.47 -12.93
N GLN A 22 4.16 -3.58 -13.06
CA GLN A 22 4.39 -4.54 -14.15
C GLN A 22 3.16 -4.93 -14.97
N THR A 23 2.00 -5.18 -14.35
CA THR A 23 0.89 -5.90 -15.02
C THR A 23 -0.46 -5.21 -14.96
N GLY A 24 -0.51 -3.98 -14.45
CA GLY A 24 -1.78 -3.30 -14.29
C GLY A 24 -1.81 -1.86 -14.70
N ILE A 25 -1.70 -0.96 -13.73
CA ILE A 25 -1.95 0.47 -13.94
C ILE A 25 -1.00 1.02 -15.03
N THR A 26 0.28 0.67 -14.97
CA THR A 26 1.28 1.11 -15.97
C THR A 26 1.03 0.57 -17.37
N GLU A 27 0.55 -0.66 -17.51
CA GLU A 27 0.24 -1.26 -18.82
C GLU A 27 -1.03 -0.65 -19.43
N VAL A 28 -2.10 -0.53 -18.63
CA VAL A 28 -3.39 0.03 -19.07
C VAL A 28 -3.26 1.49 -19.50
N PHE A 29 -2.43 2.26 -18.81
CA PHE A 29 -2.14 3.66 -19.19
C PHE A 29 -1.02 3.80 -20.22
N ASN A 30 -0.63 2.71 -20.92
CA ASN A 30 0.44 2.71 -21.93
C ASN A 30 1.75 3.34 -21.45
N SER A 31 2.04 3.22 -20.15
CA SER A 31 3.19 3.85 -19.49
C SER A 31 3.22 5.39 -19.65
N ASP A 32 2.05 6.02 -19.81
CA ASP A 32 1.97 7.47 -19.96
C ASP A 32 2.22 8.15 -18.60
N PHE A 33 3.44 8.65 -18.44
CA PHE A 33 3.93 9.20 -17.18
C PHE A 33 3.05 10.31 -16.63
N ILE A 34 2.46 11.14 -17.50
CA ILE A 34 1.62 12.27 -17.07
C ILE A 34 0.38 11.76 -16.33
N ILE A 35 -0.23 10.67 -16.81
CA ILE A 35 -1.42 10.06 -16.21
C ILE A 35 -1.07 9.34 -14.92
N LEU A 36 0.13 8.74 -14.84
CA LEU A 36 0.64 8.03 -13.66
C LEU A 36 1.22 8.94 -12.57
N THR A 37 1.53 10.19 -12.91
CA THR A 37 2.11 11.18 -12.00
C THR A 37 1.35 11.32 -10.67
N PRO A 38 0.00 11.38 -10.64
CA PRO A 38 -0.77 11.46 -9.39
C PRO A 38 -0.48 10.31 -8.44
N LEU A 39 -0.26 9.09 -8.96
CA LEU A 39 0.08 7.92 -8.16
C LEU A 39 1.45 8.08 -7.51
N ALA A 40 2.46 8.51 -8.28
CA ALA A 40 3.80 8.76 -7.76
C ALA A 40 3.81 9.88 -6.70
N ILE A 41 3.13 11.00 -6.98
CA ILE A 41 2.97 12.10 -6.01
C ILE A 41 2.26 11.61 -4.75
N GLY A 42 1.17 10.85 -4.91
CA GLY A 42 0.45 10.23 -3.81
C GLY A 42 1.39 9.40 -2.93
N GLY A 43 2.21 8.53 -3.52
CA GLY A 43 3.17 7.71 -2.80
C GLY A 43 4.20 8.51 -1.99
N ILE A 44 4.76 9.57 -2.58
CA ILE A 44 5.70 10.46 -1.89
C ILE A 44 5.00 11.15 -0.71
N VAL A 45 3.84 11.75 -0.94
CA VAL A 45 3.06 12.44 0.10
C VAL A 45 2.64 11.47 1.21
N GLY A 46 2.20 10.27 0.85
CA GLY A 46 1.82 9.20 1.78
C GLY A 46 2.99 8.80 2.69
N SER A 47 4.17 8.55 2.12
CA SER A 47 5.35 8.17 2.91
C SER A 47 5.80 9.27 3.89
N LEU A 48 5.73 10.54 3.47
CA LEU A 48 6.04 11.69 4.33
C LEU A 48 4.98 11.93 5.41
N SER A 49 3.71 11.64 5.12
CA SER A 49 2.60 11.87 6.06
C SER A 49 2.75 11.07 7.36
N ILE A 50 3.47 9.95 7.34
CA ILE A 50 3.73 9.11 8.52
C ILE A 50 4.49 9.85 9.62
N PHE A 51 5.40 10.77 9.25
CA PHE A 51 6.10 11.61 10.22
C PHE A 51 5.12 12.47 11.03
N TYR A 52 4.08 12.97 10.38
CA TYR A 52 3.02 13.74 11.03
C TYR A 52 2.03 12.85 11.80
N PHE A 53 1.74 11.65 11.29
CA PHE A 53 0.87 10.68 11.96
C PHE A 53 1.46 10.06 13.23
N LYS A 54 2.72 10.34 13.57
CA LYS A 54 3.32 9.90 14.84
C LYS A 54 2.53 10.39 16.08
N ASN A 55 1.88 11.55 15.97
CA ASN A 55 1.14 12.18 17.08
C ASN A 55 -0.34 11.76 17.14
N LEU A 56 -0.83 10.88 16.26
CA LEU A 56 -2.20 10.38 16.34
C LEU A 56 -2.35 9.37 17.50
N SER A 57 -3.46 9.46 18.22
CA SER A 57 -3.83 8.54 19.31
C SER A 57 -4.15 7.11 18.84
N LEU A 58 -4.19 6.87 17.53
CA LEU A 58 -4.47 5.55 16.96
C LEU A 58 -3.27 4.59 17.05
N SER A 59 -3.55 3.31 17.34
CA SER A 59 -2.53 2.26 17.27
C SER A 59 -1.97 2.11 15.84
N ILE A 60 -0.73 1.65 15.74
CA ILE A 60 -0.05 1.43 14.45
C ILE A 60 -0.80 0.39 13.60
N PHE A 61 -1.34 -0.65 14.24
CA PHE A 61 -2.14 -1.69 13.59
C PHE A 61 -3.46 -1.14 13.02
N ALA A 62 -4.16 -0.29 13.76
CA ALA A 62 -5.40 0.30 13.27
C ALA A 62 -5.15 1.19 12.04
N ARG A 63 -4.04 1.95 12.03
CA ARG A 63 -3.63 2.77 10.88
C ARG A 63 -3.34 1.94 9.64
N SER A 64 -2.55 0.86 9.77
CA SER A 64 -2.27 -0.04 8.64
C SER A 64 -3.54 -0.70 8.11
N SER A 65 -4.45 -1.15 8.99
CA SER A 65 -5.73 -1.75 8.59
C SER A 65 -6.62 -0.78 7.80
N ILE A 66 -6.67 0.50 8.18
CA ILE A 66 -7.45 1.52 7.46
C ILE A 66 -6.88 1.76 6.06
N LEU A 67 -5.57 1.97 5.96
CA LEU A 67 -4.88 2.19 4.69
C LEU A 67 -5.02 0.98 3.76
N PHE A 68 -4.90 -0.23 4.31
CA PHE A 68 -5.15 -1.47 3.59
C PHE A 68 -6.60 -1.59 3.10
N GLY A 69 -7.57 -1.23 3.94
CA GLY A 69 -8.98 -1.20 3.56
C GLY A 69 -9.25 -0.26 2.37
N ILE A 70 -8.59 0.91 2.36
CA ILE A 70 -8.67 1.86 1.23
C ILE A 70 -8.13 1.21 -0.05
N GLN A 71 -6.99 0.49 0.01
CA GLN A 71 -6.43 -0.19 -1.15
C GLN A 71 -7.38 -1.27 -1.69
N ILE A 72 -8.00 -2.08 -0.82
CA ILE A 72 -9.00 -3.08 -1.26
C ILE A 72 -10.18 -2.40 -1.95
N ILE A 73 -10.73 -1.34 -1.36
CA ILE A 73 -11.88 -0.63 -1.94
C ILE A 73 -11.52 -0.10 -3.33
N LEU A 74 -10.34 0.52 -3.48
CA LEU A 74 -9.88 1.03 -4.77
C LEU A 74 -9.58 -0.10 -5.76
N SER A 75 -9.11 -1.27 -5.30
CA SER A 75 -8.85 -2.41 -6.18
C SER A 75 -10.10 -2.91 -6.93
N LEU A 76 -11.30 -2.64 -6.43
CA LEU A 76 -12.56 -2.99 -7.11
C LEU A 76 -12.82 -2.18 -8.39
N ASN A 77 -12.26 -0.98 -8.50
CA ASN A 77 -12.38 -0.11 -9.68
C ASN A 77 -11.29 -0.38 -10.73
N TYR A 78 -10.37 -1.30 -10.46
CA TYR A 78 -9.35 -1.69 -11.42
C TYR A 78 -9.99 -2.25 -12.72
N PRO A 79 -9.50 -1.87 -13.93
CA PRO A 79 -8.35 -1.01 -14.21
C PRO A 79 -8.69 0.48 -14.45
N TYR A 80 -9.95 0.88 -14.34
CA TYR A 80 -10.44 2.20 -14.77
C TYR A 80 -10.29 3.27 -13.69
N TYR A 81 -9.04 3.55 -13.31
CA TYR A 81 -8.77 4.56 -12.30
C TYR A 81 -8.87 5.98 -12.82
N ASN A 82 -9.58 6.82 -12.07
CA ASN A 82 -9.53 8.27 -12.23
C ASN A 82 -8.27 8.87 -11.58
N MET A 83 -7.91 10.09 -11.97
CA MET A 83 -6.74 10.81 -11.44
C MET A 83 -6.73 10.91 -9.90
N PHE A 84 -7.91 11.12 -9.31
CA PHE A 84 -8.08 11.16 -7.85
C PHE A 84 -7.88 9.79 -7.19
N GLU A 85 -8.37 8.72 -7.82
CA GLU A 85 -8.22 7.36 -7.29
C GLU A 85 -6.75 6.92 -7.36
N LEU A 86 -6.05 7.26 -8.44
CA LEU A 86 -4.60 7.05 -8.56
C LEU A 86 -3.84 7.76 -7.45
N PHE A 87 -4.20 9.00 -7.13
CA PHE A 87 -3.57 9.73 -6.04
C PHE A 87 -3.83 9.08 -4.68
N ILE A 88 -5.07 8.71 -4.38
CA ILE A 88 -5.42 8.07 -3.09
C ILE A 88 -4.77 6.70 -2.98
N PHE A 89 -4.72 5.94 -4.08
CA PHE A 89 -4.08 4.64 -4.13
C PHE A 89 -2.56 4.75 -3.92
N GLY A 90 -1.91 5.70 -4.60
CA GLY A 90 -0.52 6.03 -4.35
C GLY A 90 -0.26 6.43 -2.90
N PHE A 91 -1.11 7.30 -2.35
CA PHE A 91 -1.03 7.75 -0.96
C PHE A 91 -1.15 6.58 0.03
N SER A 92 -2.11 5.67 -0.18
CA SER A 92 -2.33 4.56 0.74
C SER A 92 -1.16 3.58 0.75
N VAL A 93 -0.64 3.20 -0.42
CA VAL A 93 0.56 2.35 -0.56
C VAL A 93 1.78 3.05 0.04
N GLY A 94 2.04 4.31 -0.33
CA GLY A 94 3.16 5.08 0.20
C GLY A 94 3.14 5.23 1.73
N ALA A 95 1.96 5.37 2.32
CA ALA A 95 1.80 5.47 3.78
C ALA A 95 1.85 4.10 4.49
N LEU A 96 1.43 3.02 3.83
CA LEU A 96 1.34 1.70 4.44
C LEU A 96 2.71 1.00 4.49
N ALA A 97 3.54 1.14 3.44
CA ALA A 97 4.85 0.51 3.36
C ALA A 97 5.76 0.77 4.58
N PRO A 98 5.97 2.01 5.07
CA PRO A 98 6.85 2.25 6.20
C PRO A 98 6.27 1.75 7.53
N LEU A 99 4.93 1.75 7.67
CA LEU A 99 4.24 1.19 8.83
C LEU A 99 4.40 -0.33 8.88
N LEU A 100 4.29 -1.01 7.73
CA LEU A 100 4.50 -2.44 7.65
C LEU A 100 5.96 -2.83 7.93
N VAL A 101 6.93 -2.08 7.39
CA VAL A 101 8.36 -2.31 7.69
C VAL A 101 8.63 -2.14 9.19
N TYR A 102 8.00 -1.17 9.85
CA TYR A 102 8.09 -1.02 11.30
C TYR A 102 7.49 -2.22 12.05
N GLN A 103 6.32 -2.70 11.63
CA GLN A 103 5.68 -3.87 12.23
C GLN A 103 6.48 -5.17 12.01
N ALA A 104 7.07 -5.34 10.82
CA ALA A 104 7.86 -6.51 10.45
C ALA A 104 9.02 -6.79 11.40
N LYS A 105 9.61 -5.74 12.00
CA LYS A 105 10.68 -5.88 13.01
C LYS A 105 10.26 -6.71 14.24
N ASN A 106 8.97 -6.78 14.53
CA ASN A 106 8.41 -7.48 15.70
C ASN A 106 7.75 -8.83 15.33
N VAL A 107 7.82 -9.22 14.06
CA VAL A 107 7.21 -10.47 13.53
C VAL A 107 8.32 -11.46 13.25
N PRO A 108 8.18 -12.76 13.62
CA PRO A 108 9.23 -13.73 13.36
C PRO A 108 9.37 -13.99 11.85
N PHE A 109 10.61 -14.25 11.44
CA PHE A 109 11.00 -14.37 10.03
C PHE A 109 10.13 -15.33 9.21
N LEU A 110 9.66 -16.42 9.82
CA LEU A 110 8.78 -17.39 9.18
C LEU A 110 7.53 -16.74 8.56
N PHE A 111 6.87 -15.81 9.26
CA PHE A 111 5.66 -15.16 8.73
C PHE A 111 5.96 -14.14 7.64
N ILE A 112 7.14 -13.52 7.68
CA ILE A 112 7.62 -12.66 6.58
C ILE A 112 7.86 -13.52 5.34
N ALA A 113 8.53 -14.66 5.50
CA ALA A 113 8.75 -15.62 4.41
C ALA A 113 7.42 -16.16 3.83
N ILE A 114 6.45 -16.47 4.69
CA ILE A 114 5.09 -16.87 4.25
C ILE A 114 4.43 -15.72 3.47
N SER A 115 4.49 -14.48 3.95
CA SER A 115 3.88 -13.36 3.22
C SER A 115 4.51 -13.13 1.85
N LEU A 116 5.83 -13.30 1.73
CA LEU A 116 6.57 -13.22 0.46
C LEU A 116 6.25 -14.38 -0.49
N ALA A 117 5.94 -15.57 0.05
CA ALA A 117 5.58 -16.72 -0.77
C ALA A 117 4.13 -16.64 -1.31
N ILE A 118 3.28 -15.84 -0.66
CA ILE A 118 1.87 -15.64 -1.05
C ILE A 118 1.73 -14.50 -2.09
N SER A 119 2.55 -13.45 -1.97
CA SER A 119 2.56 -12.29 -2.88
C SER A 119 3.11 -12.63 -4.26
#